data_AF-A0A4Q0NPK6-F1
#
_entry.id   AF-A0A4Q0NPK6-F1
#
_cell.length_a   1.000
_cell.length_b   1.000
_cell.length_c   1.000
_cell.angle_alpha   90.00
_cell.angle_beta   90.00
_cell.angle_gamma   90.00
#
_symmetry.space_group_name_H-M   'P 1'
#
loop_
_entity.id
_entity.type
_entity.pdbx_description
1 polymer ?
#
loop_
_entity_poly.entity_id
_entity_poly.type
_entity_poly.pdbx_seq_one_letter_code
_entity_poly.pdbx_strand_id
1 'polypeptide(L)' 'MNPESLVELAHYKMPFGKYKDRYLVEIPEYYFGWFKQKGFPEGKLGFMMEQMHEIKINGLEELIFKIRREYPAPKPKRKS' A
#
# COMPACT_ATOMS: atom_id res chain seq x y z
N MET A 1 7.91 -4.73 10.95
CA MET A 1 7.63 -5.11 9.54
C MET A 1 8.74 -6.05 9.07
N ASN A 2 8.43 -7.17 8.41
CA ASN A 2 9.43 -8.06 7.80
C ASN A 2 9.49 -7.84 6.26
N PRO A 3 10.51 -8.38 5.56
CA PRO A 3 10.64 -8.19 4.10
C PRO A 3 9.41 -8.63 3.30
N GLU A 4 8.76 -9.72 3.70
CA GLU A 4 7.54 -10.22 3.04
C GLU A 4 6.37 -9.23 3.16
N SER A 5 6.23 -8.58 4.31
CA SER A 5 5.21 -7.55 4.53
C SER A 5 5.46 -6.31 3.65
N LEU A 6 6.71 -6.00 3.30
CA LEU A 6 7.04 -4.88 2.40
C LEU A 6 6.63 -5.17 0.97
N VAL A 7 6.87 -6.40 0.50
CA VAL A 7 6.41 -6.84 -0.82
C VAL A 7 4.88 -6.83 -0.88
N GLU A 8 4.22 -7.30 0.19
CA GLU A 8 2.76 -7.21 0.30
C GLU A 8 2.26 -5.77 0.26
N LEU A 9 2.83 -4.88 1.08
CA LEU A 9 2.44 -3.48 1.11
C LEU A 9 2.62 -2.80 -0.26
N ALA A 10 3.72 -3.10 -0.96
CA ALA A 10 4.01 -2.59 -2.29
C ALA A 10 2.97 -2.98 -3.34
N HIS A 11 2.29 -4.12 -3.14
CA HIS A 11 1.25 -4.63 -4.05
C HIS A 11 -0.17 -4.45 -3.51
N TYR A 12 -0.33 -3.88 -2.32
CA TYR A 12 -1.63 -3.71 -1.71
C TYR A 12 -2.43 -2.65 -2.46
N LYS A 13 -3.66 -2.99 -2.85
CA LYS A 13 -4.57 -2.10 -3.55
C LYS A 13 -5.69 -1.64 -2.63
N MET A 14 -6.09 -0.39 -2.81
CA MET A 14 -7.25 0.15 -2.11
C MET A 14 -8.53 -0.56 -2.57
N PRO A 15 -9.33 -1.15 -1.66
CA PRO A 15 -10.51 -1.93 -2.04
C PRO A 15 -11.77 -1.10 -2.33
N PHE A 16 -11.78 0.20 -1.98
CA PHE A 16 -12.96 1.06 -2.12
C PHE A 16 -12.64 2.54 -2.37
N GLY A 17 -13.68 3.34 -2.55
CA GLY A 17 -13.60 4.80 -2.61
C GLY A 17 -12.98 5.33 -3.90
N LYS A 18 -12.58 6.61 -3.88
CA LYS A 18 -12.03 7.34 -5.04
C LYS A 18 -10.79 6.66 -5.65
N TYR A 19 -10.01 5.97 -4.82
CA TYR A 19 -8.75 5.33 -5.23
C TYR A 19 -8.86 3.81 -5.36
N LYS A 20 -10.07 3.27 -5.47
CA LYS A 20 -10.29 1.84 -5.66
C LYS A 20 -9.40 1.28 -6.79
N ASP A 21 -8.85 0.09 -6.55
CA ASP A 21 -7.97 -0.67 -7.45
C ASP A 21 -6.60 -0.04 -7.74
N ARG A 22 -6.29 1.12 -7.11
CA ARG A 22 -4.95 1.72 -7.12
C ARG A 22 -4.09 1.18 -5.99
N TYR A 23 -2.78 1.12 -6.23
CA TYR A 23 -1.83 0.72 -5.21
C TYR A 23 -1.71 1.80 -4.14
N LEU A 24 -1.52 1.40 -2.88
CA LEU A 24 -1.42 2.37 -1.78
C LEU A 24 -0.28 3.40 -2.00
N VAL A 25 0.83 2.98 -2.60
CA VAL A 25 1.96 3.88 -2.91
C VAL A 25 1.59 4.97 -3.94
N GLU A 26 0.65 4.70 -4.85
CA GLU A 26 0.18 5.65 -5.87
C GLU A 26 -0.86 6.64 -5.34
N ILE A 27 -1.37 6.41 -4.12
CA ILE A 27 -2.37 7.28 -3.50
C ILE A 27 -1.67 8.51 -2.91
N PRO A 28 -2.22 9.72 -3.11
CA PRO A 28 -1.67 10.94 -2.53
C PRO A 28 -1.65 10.89 -0.99
N GLU A 29 -0.60 11.45 -0.38
CA GLU A 29 -0.41 11.47 1.08
C GLU A 29 -1.62 12.07 1.83
N TYR A 30 -2.20 13.16 1.33
CA TYR A 30 -3.34 13.83 1.98
C TYR A 30 -4.53 12.89 2.22
N TYR A 31 -4.69 11.84 1.41
CA TYR A 31 -5.75 10.87 1.61
C TYR A 31 -5.52 10.06 2.88
N PHE A 32 -4.29 9.66 3.14
CA PHE A 32 -3.91 8.99 4.38
C PHE A 32 -3.96 9.94 5.58
N GLY A 33 -3.57 11.21 5.39
CA GLY A 33 -3.72 12.24 6.43
C GLY A 33 -5.17 12.43 6.88
N TRP A 34 -6.15 12.37 5.96
CA TRP A 34 -7.57 12.40 6.30
C TRP A 34 -7.99 11.19 7.16
N PHE A 35 -7.50 9.99 6.83
CA PHE A 35 -7.75 8.79 7.65
C PHE A 35 -7.06 8.86 9.01
N LYS A 36 -5.84 9.40 9.12
CA LYS A 36 -5.16 9.59 10.42
C LYS A 36 -5.98 10.46 11.38
N GLN A 37 -6.72 11.44 10.87
CA GLN A 37 -7.61 12.28 11.69
C GLN A 37 -8.92 11.58 12.09
N LYS A 38 -9.44 10.68 11.24
CA LYS A 38 -10.72 9.97 11.48
C LYS A 38 -10.57 8.60 12.14
N GLY A 39 -9.37 8.03 12.10
CA GLY A 39 -9.08 6.63 12.37
C GLY A 39 -8.93 5.83 11.08
N PHE A 40 -7.89 5.00 11.01
CA PHE A 40 -7.76 4.01 9.94
C PHE A 40 -8.80 2.89 10.13
N PRO A 41 -9.25 2.23 9.05
CA PRO A 41 -10.15 1.08 9.16
C PRO A 41 -9.55 -0.04 10.01
N GLU A 42 -10.36 -0.87 10.66
CA GLU A 42 -9.80 -2.00 11.41
C GLU A 42 -9.21 -3.09 10.49
N GLY A 43 -8.35 -3.92 11.09
CA GLY A 43 -7.76 -5.08 10.43
C GLY A 43 -6.67 -4.74 9.42
N LYS A 44 -6.48 -5.64 8.45
CA LYS A 44 -5.34 -5.61 7.54
C LYS A 44 -5.27 -4.34 6.69
N LEU A 45 -6.41 -3.82 6.25
CA LEU A 45 -6.45 -2.62 5.42
C LEU A 45 -5.91 -1.41 6.18
N GLY A 46 -6.40 -1.15 7.40
CA GLY A 46 -5.91 -0.01 8.17
C GLY A 46 -4.45 -0.14 8.53
N PHE A 47 -4.01 -1.33 8.90
CA PHE A 47 -2.58 -1.59 9.11
C PHE A 47 -1.75 -1.20 7.88
N MET A 48 -2.13 -1.67 6.68
CA MET A 48 -1.42 -1.32 5.45
C MET A 48 -1.49 0.18 5.11
N MET A 49 -2.63 0.84 5.38
CA MET A 49 -2.78 2.28 5.18
C MET A 49 -1.93 3.10 6.16
N GLU A 50 -1.84 2.68 7.41
CA GLU A 50 -1.01 3.30 8.43
C GLU A 50 0.48 3.14 8.08
N GLN A 51 0.92 1.94 7.69
CA GLN A 51 2.30 1.74 7.25
C GLN A 51 2.63 2.60 6.01
N MET A 52 1.72 2.66 5.03
CA MET A 52 1.91 3.52 3.86
C MET A 52 1.96 5.00 4.23
N HIS A 53 1.13 5.43 5.18
CA HIS A 53 1.14 6.81 5.65
C HIS A 53 2.50 7.19 6.25
N GLU A 54 3.04 6.34 7.14
CA GLU A 54 4.34 6.56 7.76
C GLU A 54 5.47 6.57 6.71
N ILE A 55 5.44 5.70 5.71
CA ILE A 55 6.38 5.73 4.57
C ILE A 55 6.32 7.08 3.83
N LYS A 56 5.11 7.58 3.57
CA LYS A 56 4.92 8.82 2.80
C LYS A 56 5.39 10.05 3.54
N ILE A 57 5.07 10.19 4.83
CA ILE A 57 5.51 11.36 5.61
C ILE A 57 7.04 11.40 5.80
N ASN A 58 7.71 10.25 5.65
CA ASN A 58 9.17 10.15 5.68
C ASN A 58 9.82 10.23 4.27
N GLY A 59 9.04 10.41 3.20
CA GLY A 59 9.55 10.49 1.83
C GLY A 59 10.16 9.19 1.29
N LEU A 60 9.70 8.03 1.78
CA LEU A 60 10.28 6.72 1.46
C LEU A 60 9.51 5.99 0.34
N GLU A 61 8.66 6.66 -0.44
CA GLU A 61 7.84 6.01 -1.48
C GLU A 61 8.68 5.38 -2.58
N GLU A 62 9.82 5.98 -2.94
CA GLU A 62 10.75 5.44 -3.94
C GLU A 62 11.23 4.03 -3.58
N LEU A 63 11.40 3.73 -2.29
CA LEU A 63 11.73 2.38 -1.83
C LEU A 63 10.60 1.40 -2.17
N ILE A 64 9.35 1.80 -1.97
CA ILE A 64 8.19 0.95 -2.27
C ILE A 64 8.03 0.75 -3.78
N PHE A 65 8.23 1.79 -4.58
CA PHE A 65 8.25 1.66 -6.04
C PHE A 65 9.36 0.70 -6.52
N LYS A 66 10.56 0.79 -5.92
CA LYS A 66 11.67 -0.13 -6.20
C LYS A 66 11.31 -1.58 -5.84
N ILE A 67 10.78 -1.83 -4.65
CA ILE A 67 10.37 -3.16 -4.21
C ILE A 67 9.31 -3.74 -5.16
N ARG A 68 8.31 -2.94 -5.56
CA ARG A 68 7.28 -3.39 -6.49
C ARG A 68 7.84 -3.82 -7.86
N ARG A 69 8.90 -3.16 -8.33
CA ARG A 69 9.58 -3.50 -9.58
C ARG A 69 10.44 -4.76 -9.45
N GLU A 70 11.17 -4.90 -8.34
CA GLU A 70 12.09 -6.02 -8.12
C GLU A 70 11.39 -7.31 -7.73
N TYR A 71 10.23 -7.22 -7.08
CA TYR A 71 9.45 -8.36 -6.60
C TYR A 71 8.06 -8.38 -7.23
N PRO A 72 7.92 -8.72 -8.54
CA PRO A 72 6.63 -8.67 -9.22
C PRO A 72 5.62 -9.63 -8.59
N ALA A 73 4.36 -9.20 -8.51
CA ALA A 73 3.27 -10.06 -8.06
C ALA A 73 3.28 -11.41 -8.80
N PRO A 74 3.03 -12.53 -8.11
CA PRO A 74 3.01 -13.84 -8.74
C PRO A 74 2.02 -13.84 -9.91
N LYS A 75 2.50 -14.24 -11.09
CA LYS A 75 1.65 -14.32 -12.29
C LYS A 75 0.45 -15.22 -11.96
N PRO A 76 -0.79 -14.82 -12.31
CA PRO A 76 -1.92 -15.71 -12.15
C PRO A 76 -1.60 -17.01 -12.89
N LYS A 77 -1.73 -18.15 -12.20
CA LYS A 77 -1.56 -19.46 -12.85
C LYS A 77 -2.52 -19.49 -14.03
N ARG A 78 -1.97 -19.51 -15.25
CA ARG A 78 -2.76 -19.76 -16.46
C ARG A 78 -3.46 -21.10 -16.20
N LYS A 79 -4.79 -21.10 -16.15
CA LYS A 79 -5.55 -22.34 -16.19
C LYS A 79 -5.18 -23.00 -17.52
N SER A 80 -4.40 -24.07 -17.45
CA SER A 80 -4.19 -25.00 -18.56
C SER A 80 -5.41 -25.90 -18.69
#